data_AF-A0A565C961-F1
#
_entry.id   AF-A0A565C961-F1
#
_cell.length_a   1.000
_cell.length_b   1.000
_cell.length_c   1.000
_cell.angle_alpha   90.00
_cell.angle_beta   90.00
_cell.angle_gamma   90.00
#
_symmetry.space_group_name_H-M   'P 1'
#
loop_
_entity.id
_entity.type
_entity.pdbx_description
1 polymer ?
#
loop_
_entity_poly.entity_id
_entity_poly.type
_entity_poly.pdbx_seq_one_letter_code
_entity_poly.pdbx_strand_id
1 'polypeptide(L)'
;MEKKREGVIEAMSLIVSDPYYFLHFMAFFSYLPIRNFASQYTSHRLFDREIQAFLAFLMFFAIKMVREETWEAFFADSLLYAKFRFAVIYLLAQQPAFSKLGTAMKLTPIQLEDLLSEGNTTKYWLIEFFACSSSKCVRSSCCFPELSIT
;
A
#
# COMPACT_ATOMS: atom_id res chain seq x y z
N MET A 1 -20.28 -33.84 -8.67
CA MET A 1 -20.97 -32.54 -8.87
C MET A 1 -21.70 -32.09 -7.61
N GLU A 2 -22.49 -32.94 -6.94
CA GLU A 2 -23.20 -32.59 -5.69
C GLU A 2 -22.27 -32.25 -4.53
N LYS A 3 -21.25 -33.06 -4.24
CA LYS A 3 -20.30 -32.80 -3.14
C LYS A 3 -19.57 -31.44 -3.23
N LYS A 4 -19.30 -30.96 -4.46
CA LYS A 4 -18.70 -29.64 -4.71
C LYS A 4 -19.70 -28.50 -4.47
N ARG A 5 -20.97 -28.72 -4.79
CA ARG A 5 -22.06 -27.77 -4.54
C ARG A 5 -22.37 -27.67 -3.04
N GLU A 6 -22.37 -28.79 -2.33
CA GLU A 6 -22.56 -28.83 -0.87
C GLU A 6 -21.47 -28.05 -0.13
N GLY A 7 -20.19 -28.24 -0.49
CA GLY A 7 -19.09 -27.48 0.11
C GLY A 7 -19.14 -25.97 -0.19
N VAL A 8 -19.74 -25.55 -1.31
CA VAL A 8 -19.97 -24.13 -1.61
C VAL A 8 -21.11 -23.57 -0.74
N ILE A 9 -22.18 -24.34 -0.54
CA ILE A 9 -23.31 -23.95 0.31
C ILE A 9 -22.87 -23.87 1.77
N GLU A 10 -22.04 -24.79 2.24
CA GLU A 10 -21.46 -24.79 3.58
C GLU A 10 -20.53 -23.59 3.79
N ALA A 11 -19.67 -23.27 2.82
CA ALA A 11 -18.83 -22.07 2.88
C ALA A 11 -19.66 -20.77 2.87
N MET A 12 -20.73 -20.69 2.09
CA MET A 12 -21.66 -19.57 2.11
C MET A 12 -22.38 -19.45 3.45
N SER A 13 -22.79 -20.58 4.03
CA SER A 13 -23.39 -20.64 5.36
C SER A 13 -22.41 -20.17 6.43
N LEU A 14 -21.14 -20.56 6.35
CA LEU A 14 -20.08 -20.12 7.27
C LEU A 14 -19.84 -18.60 7.17
N ILE A 15 -19.78 -18.03 5.96
CA ILE A 15 -19.62 -16.59 5.74
C ILE A 15 -20.79 -15.79 6.34
N VAL A 16 -22.00 -16.34 6.31
CA VAL A 16 -23.21 -15.69 6.87
C VAL A 16 -23.32 -15.89 8.38
N SER A 17 -22.91 -17.05 8.88
CA SER A 17 -23.10 -17.45 10.28
C SER A 17 -22.00 -16.96 11.20
N ASP A 18 -20.76 -16.86 10.70
CA ASP A 18 -19.63 -16.40 11.50
C ASP A 18 -19.48 -14.87 11.38
N PRO A 19 -19.65 -14.12 12.50
CA PRO A 19 -19.58 -12.67 12.49
C PRO A 19 -18.23 -12.13 12.02
N TYR A 20 -17.12 -12.86 12.21
CA TYR A 20 -15.81 -12.41 11.75
C TYR A 20 -15.74 -12.35 10.22
N TYR A 21 -16.16 -13.43 9.54
CA TYR A 21 -16.17 -13.49 8.08
C TYR A 21 -17.26 -12.61 7.48
N PHE A 22 -18.43 -12.55 8.12
CA PHE A 22 -19.54 -11.68 7.71
C PHE A 22 -19.15 -10.20 7.74
N LEU A 23 -18.50 -9.74 8.82
CA LEU A 23 -18.07 -8.34 8.93
C LEU A 23 -16.98 -7.99 7.90
N HIS A 24 -16.04 -8.90 7.63
CA HIS A 24 -15.04 -8.70 6.57
C HIS A 24 -15.69 -8.63 5.18
N PHE A 25 -16.69 -9.48 4.92
CA PHE A 25 -17.48 -9.45 3.69
C PHE A 25 -18.21 -8.09 3.57
N MET A 26 -18.96 -7.68 4.58
CA MET A 26 -19.67 -6.40 4.58
C MET A 26 -18.73 -5.20 4.46
N ALA A 27 -17.57 -5.21 5.13
CA ALA A 27 -16.55 -4.19 4.99
C ALA A 27 -16.01 -4.11 3.55
N PHE A 28 -15.75 -5.25 2.92
CA PHE A 28 -15.31 -5.30 1.53
C PHE A 28 -16.37 -4.77 0.56
N PHE A 29 -17.65 -5.13 0.74
CA PHE A 29 -18.73 -4.66 -0.14
C PHE A 29 -19.10 -3.19 0.09
N SER A 30 -18.99 -2.69 1.33
CA SER A 30 -19.22 -1.28 1.65
C SER A 30 -18.17 -0.34 1.05
N TYR A 31 -16.99 -0.86 0.70
CA TYR A 31 -15.95 -0.09 0.00
C TYR A 31 -16.42 0.45 -1.34
N LEU A 32 -17.25 -0.29 -2.09
CA LEU A 32 -17.72 0.10 -3.43
C LEU A 32 -18.57 1.38 -3.44
N PRO A 33 -19.64 1.52 -2.61
CA PRO A 33 -20.40 2.76 -2.53
C PRO A 33 -19.55 3.91 -1.97
N ILE A 34 -18.75 3.69 -0.91
CA ILE A 34 -17.86 4.72 -0.34
C ILE A 34 -16.88 5.25 -1.39
N ARG A 35 -16.30 4.35 -2.20
CA ARG A 35 -15.43 4.71 -3.31
C ARG A 35 -16.15 5.51 -4.38
N ASN A 36 -17.39 5.15 -4.71
CA ASN A 36 -18.20 5.88 -5.69
C ASN A 36 -18.48 7.32 -5.21
N PHE A 37 -18.79 7.50 -3.92
CA PHE A 37 -18.93 8.83 -3.31
C PHE A 37 -17.60 9.61 -3.29
N ALA A 38 -16.47 8.94 -3.07
CA ALA A 38 -15.15 9.56 -3.07
C ALA A 38 -14.52 9.72 -4.48
N SER A 39 -15.20 9.28 -5.54
CA SER A 39 -14.65 9.23 -6.90
C SER A 39 -14.26 10.62 -7.43
N GLN A 40 -15.00 11.66 -7.06
CA GLN A 40 -14.70 13.06 -7.41
C GLN A 40 -13.38 13.58 -6.81
N TYR A 41 -12.87 12.95 -5.75
CA TYR A 41 -11.69 13.40 -5.01
C TYR A 41 -10.50 12.42 -5.14
N THR A 42 -10.67 11.30 -5.85
CA THR A 42 -9.68 10.24 -5.93
C THR A 42 -9.05 10.16 -7.31
N SER A 43 -7.75 9.89 -7.35
CA SER A 43 -6.98 9.84 -8.60
C SER A 43 -7.33 8.60 -9.43
N HIS A 44 -7.46 8.77 -10.75
CA HIS A 44 -7.64 7.69 -11.72
C HIS A 44 -6.66 6.51 -11.53
N ARG A 45 -5.41 6.78 -11.13
CA ARG A 45 -4.40 5.74 -10.87
C ARG A 45 -4.75 4.79 -9.72
N LEU A 46 -5.52 5.23 -8.72
CA LEU A 46 -6.00 4.32 -7.68
C LEU A 46 -7.08 3.38 -8.24
N PHE A 47 -7.94 3.90 -9.11
CA PHE A 47 -9.00 3.10 -9.72
C PHE A 47 -8.41 1.98 -10.59
N ASP A 48 -7.37 2.27 -11.37
CA ASP A 48 -6.67 1.25 -12.17
C ASP A 48 -6.09 0.12 -11.29
N ARG A 49 -5.51 0.48 -10.14
CA ARG A 49 -4.98 -0.51 -9.17
C ARG A 49 -6.09 -1.32 -8.49
N GLU A 50 -7.24 -0.71 -8.22
CA GLU A 50 -8.40 -1.39 -7.64
C GLU A 50 -9.00 -2.39 -8.62
N ILE A 51 -9.22 -1.98 -9.87
CA ILE A 51 -9.67 -2.88 -10.95
C ILE A 51 -8.67 -4.03 -11.16
N GLN A 52 -7.38 -3.74 -11.11
CA GLN A 52 -6.34 -4.76 -11.20
C GLN A 52 -6.38 -5.76 -10.02
N ALA A 53 -6.65 -5.28 -8.79
CA ALA A 53 -6.80 -6.15 -7.63
C ALA A 53 -8.06 -7.04 -7.72
N PHE A 54 -9.19 -6.48 -8.18
CA PHE A 54 -10.41 -7.24 -8.44
C PHE A 54 -10.20 -8.31 -9.53
N LEU A 55 -9.55 -7.96 -10.64
CA LEU A 55 -9.23 -8.90 -11.71
C LEU A 55 -8.30 -10.02 -11.23
N ALA A 56 -7.28 -9.68 -10.43
CA ALA A 56 -6.40 -10.68 -9.84
C ALA A 56 -7.18 -11.64 -8.92
N PHE A 57 -8.08 -11.11 -8.09
CA PHE A 57 -8.93 -11.93 -7.21
C PHE A 57 -9.83 -12.87 -8.00
N LEU A 58 -10.48 -12.38 -9.08
CA LEU A 58 -11.29 -13.21 -9.97
C LEU A 58 -10.46 -14.29 -10.69
N MET A 59 -9.24 -13.95 -11.11
CA MET A 59 -8.32 -14.92 -11.72
C MET A 59 -7.94 -16.03 -10.73
N PHE A 60 -7.59 -15.67 -9.49
CA PHE A 60 -7.32 -16.65 -8.44
C PHE A 60 -8.54 -17.53 -8.12
N PHE A 61 -9.74 -16.93 -8.08
CA PHE A 61 -10.99 -17.66 -7.88
C PHE A 61 -11.30 -18.63 -9.03
N ALA A 62 -11.07 -18.21 -10.29
CA ALA A 62 -11.26 -19.05 -11.47
C ALA A 62 -10.26 -20.21 -11.50
N ILE A 63 -8.98 -19.97 -11.20
CA ILE A 63 -7.96 -21.02 -11.05
C ILE A 63 -8.41 -22.01 -9.98
N LYS A 64 -8.90 -21.53 -8.84
CA LYS A 64 -9.40 -22.37 -7.75
C LYS A 64 -10.64 -23.19 -8.14
N MET A 65 -11.54 -22.65 -8.97
CA MET A 65 -12.72 -23.38 -9.49
C MET A 65 -12.33 -24.51 -10.45
N VAL A 66 -11.25 -24.31 -11.21
CA VAL A 66 -10.71 -25.26 -12.21
C VAL A 66 -9.86 -26.35 -11.57
N ARG A 67 -9.08 -26.04 -10.52
CA ARG A 67 -8.03 -26.94 -10.01
C ARG A 67 -8.45 -27.96 -8.95
N GLU A 68 -9.69 -27.90 -8.45
CA GLU A 68 -10.26 -28.79 -7.41
C GLU A 68 -9.34 -29.07 -6.21
N GLU A 69 -8.50 -28.11 -5.85
CA GLU A 69 -7.57 -28.20 -4.71
C GLU A 69 -8.33 -28.04 -3.38
N THR A 70 -7.84 -28.70 -2.33
CA THR A 70 -8.37 -28.58 -0.97
C THR A 70 -8.19 -27.14 -0.46
N TRP A 71 -9.22 -26.61 0.19
CA TRP A 71 -9.24 -25.22 0.69
C TRP A 71 -8.01 -24.89 1.54
N GLU A 72 -7.56 -25.83 2.36
CA GLU A 72 -6.42 -25.68 3.27
C GLU A 72 -5.09 -25.45 2.54
N ALA A 73 -4.80 -26.23 1.50
CA ALA A 73 -3.55 -26.10 0.76
C ALA A 73 -3.51 -24.78 -0.04
N PHE A 74 -4.64 -24.40 -0.61
CA PHE A 74 -4.76 -23.15 -1.35
C PHE A 74 -4.61 -21.90 -0.46
N PHE A 75 -5.25 -21.89 0.71
CA PHE A 75 -5.11 -20.79 1.65
C PHE A 75 -3.67 -20.69 2.14
N ALA A 76 -3.02 -21.80 2.49
CA ALA A 76 -1.63 -21.81 2.93
C ALA A 76 -0.69 -21.24 1.86
N ASP A 77 -0.79 -21.71 0.61
CA ASP A 77 0.07 -21.27 -0.49
C ASP A 77 -0.17 -19.80 -0.86
N SER A 78 -1.44 -19.37 -0.86
CA SER A 78 -1.80 -17.98 -1.14
C SER A 78 -1.33 -17.02 -0.04
N LEU A 79 -1.44 -17.43 1.23
CA LEU A 79 -0.91 -16.68 2.37
C LEU A 79 0.61 -16.57 2.33
N LEU A 80 1.31 -17.64 1.94
CA LEU A 80 2.76 -17.62 1.76
C LEU A 80 3.17 -16.64 0.65
N TYR A 81 2.48 -16.67 -0.49
CA TYR A 81 2.70 -15.72 -1.58
C TYR A 81 2.41 -14.27 -1.17
N ALA A 82 1.33 -14.04 -0.42
CA ALA A 82 0.99 -12.70 0.08
C ALA A 82 2.03 -12.19 1.09
N LYS A 83 2.46 -13.03 2.04
CA LYS A 83 3.51 -12.71 3.01
C LYS A 83 4.84 -12.40 2.33
N PHE A 84 5.25 -13.21 1.34
CA PHE A 84 6.48 -12.98 0.59
C PHE A 84 6.43 -11.67 -0.20
N ARG A 85 5.32 -11.40 -0.90
CA ARG A 85 5.13 -10.12 -1.61
C ARG A 85 5.15 -8.94 -0.66
N PHE A 86 4.50 -9.04 0.50
CA PHE A 86 4.51 -7.98 1.50
C PHE A 86 5.90 -7.77 2.09
N ALA A 87 6.67 -8.84 2.35
CA ALA A 87 8.05 -8.75 2.81
C ALA A 87 8.97 -8.09 1.75
N VAL A 88 8.84 -8.46 0.47
CA VAL A 88 9.59 -7.84 -0.62
C VAL A 88 9.21 -6.36 -0.75
N ILE A 89 7.92 -6.02 -0.73
CA ILE A 89 7.48 -4.62 -0.76
C ILE A 89 7.97 -3.86 0.48
N TYR A 90 7.96 -4.47 1.66
CA TYR A 90 8.44 -3.85 2.90
C TYR A 90 9.95 -3.59 2.83
N LEU A 91 10.75 -4.56 2.38
CA LEU A 91 12.19 -4.41 2.19
C LEU A 91 12.51 -3.39 1.09
N LEU A 92 11.76 -3.40 -0.01
CA LEU A 92 11.92 -2.41 -1.08
C LEU A 92 11.43 -1.02 -0.65
N ALA A 93 10.38 -0.91 0.16
CA ALA A 93 9.85 0.35 0.68
C ALA A 93 10.70 0.89 1.84
N GLN A 94 11.46 0.04 2.52
CA GLN A 94 12.62 0.41 3.33
C GLN A 94 13.79 0.88 2.45
N GLN A 95 13.53 1.54 1.31
CA GLN A 95 14.56 2.33 0.66
C GLN A 95 15.20 3.20 1.76
N PRO A 96 16.51 3.07 2.02
CA PRO A 96 17.18 4.04 2.86
C PRO A 96 16.90 5.42 2.25
N ALA A 97 16.68 6.42 3.12
CA ALA A 97 16.51 7.80 2.69
C ALA A 97 17.54 8.09 1.59
N PHE A 98 17.03 8.40 0.40
CA PHE A 98 17.75 8.53 -0.86
C PHE A 98 19.12 9.19 -0.60
N SER A 99 20.19 8.41 -0.54
CA SER A 99 21.48 8.90 -0.03
C SER A 99 22.34 9.54 -1.12
N LYS A 100 21.78 9.75 -2.31
CA LYS A 100 22.59 10.11 -3.47
C LYS A 100 21.81 10.79 -4.57
N LEU A 101 21.36 12.02 -4.34
CA LEU A 101 21.23 12.99 -5.44
C LEU A 101 21.15 14.42 -4.90
N GLY A 102 22.17 15.22 -5.20
CA GLY A 102 22.19 16.67 -5.02
C GLY A 102 22.82 17.20 -3.73
N THR A 103 22.98 18.52 -3.68
CA THR A 103 23.61 19.34 -2.63
C THR A 103 22.81 19.36 -1.31
N ALA A 104 21.75 18.56 -1.20
CA ALA A 104 20.88 18.50 -0.03
C ALA A 104 21.58 17.76 1.12
N MET A 105 21.81 18.47 2.22
CA MET A 105 22.42 17.92 3.43
C MET A 105 21.35 17.50 4.43
N LYS A 106 21.48 16.29 4.99
CA LYS A 106 20.65 15.87 6.11
C LYS A 106 21.14 16.57 7.37
N LEU A 107 20.26 17.37 7.97
CA LEU A 107 20.55 18.11 9.20
C LEU A 107 19.92 17.40 10.40
N THR A 108 20.69 17.26 11.47
CA THR A 108 20.16 16.91 12.79
C THR A 108 19.59 18.16 13.47
N PRO A 109 18.68 18.02 14.46
CA PRO A 109 18.09 19.17 15.15
C PRO A 109 19.13 20.14 15.73
N ILE A 110 20.25 19.62 16.24
CA ILE A 110 21.36 20.41 16.81
C ILE A 110 22.05 21.22 15.72
N GLN A 111 22.36 20.61 14.57
CA GLN A 111 23.00 21.30 13.45
C GLN A 111 22.12 22.38 12.83
N LEU A 112 20.79 22.21 12.89
CA LEU A 112 19.85 23.23 12.45
C LEU A 112 19.86 24.44 13.38
N GLU A 113 19.92 24.23 14.69
CA GLU A 113 20.00 25.31 15.68
C GLU A 113 21.31 26.10 15.54
N ASP A 114 22.43 25.40 15.32
CA ASP A 114 23.73 26.02 15.03
C ASP A 114 23.66 26.87 13.74
N LEU A 115 23.08 26.33 12.66
CA LEU A 115 22.90 27.06 11.39
C LEU A 115 22.02 28.31 11.51
N LEU A 116 20.96 28.24 12.32
CA LEU A 116 20.07 29.38 12.55
C LEU A 116 20.71 30.44 13.44
N SER A 117 21.61 30.03 14.34
CA SER A 117 22.32 30.92 15.26
C SER A 117 23.54 31.61 14.63
N GLU A 118 24.10 31.04 13.54
CA GLU A 118 25.32 31.54 12.88
C GLU A 118 25.16 32.91 12.20
N GLY A 119 23.95 33.48 12.12
CA GLY A 119 23.75 34.91 11.86
C GLY A 119 24.24 35.44 10.50
N ASN A 120 24.47 34.56 9.53
CA ASN A 120 24.84 34.96 8.17
C ASN A 120 23.60 35.36 7.36
N THR A 121 23.38 36.67 7.19
CA THR A 121 22.23 37.25 6.46
C THR A 121 22.29 37.12 4.94
N THR A 122 23.33 36.51 4.38
CA THR A 122 23.55 36.45 2.91
C THR A 122 23.13 35.14 2.25
N LYS A 123 22.79 34.11 3.05
CA LYS A 123 22.39 32.78 2.53
C LYS A 123 20.95 32.47 2.92
N TYR A 124 20.14 32.11 1.93
CA TYR A 124 18.78 31.60 2.15
C TYR A 124 18.81 30.07 2.07
N TRP A 125 18.30 29.41 3.09
CA TRP A 125 18.23 27.95 3.18
C TRP A 125 16.80 27.47 2.98
N LEU A 126 16.61 26.48 2.11
CA LEU A 126 15.34 25.77 1.98
C LEU A 126 15.42 24.50 2.85
N ILE A 127 14.51 24.35 3.80
CA ILE A 127 14.48 23.23 4.75
C ILE A 127 13.18 22.45 4.56
N GLU A 128 13.29 21.14 4.28
CA GLU A 128 12.14 20.22 4.22
C GLU A 128 12.14 19.31 5.46
N PHE A 129 11.05 19.37 6.23
CA PHE A 129 10.76 18.37 7.25
C PHE A 129 10.03 17.20 6.60
N PHE A 130 10.65 16.02 6.59
CA PHE A 130 10.08 14.84 5.96
C PHE A 130 9.86 13.71 6.96
N ALA A 131 8.88 12.85 6.66
CA ALA A 131 8.64 11.61 7.38
C ALA A 131 8.73 10.43 6.40
N CYS A 132 9.58 9.45 6.71
CA CYS A 132 9.75 8.25 5.87
C CYS A 132 8.45 7.43 5.71
N SER A 133 7.51 7.57 6.64
CA SER A 133 6.21 6.92 6.61
C SER A 133 5.18 7.61 5.70
N SER A 134 5.47 8.83 5.22
CA SER A 134 4.56 9.59 4.35
C SER A 134 4.87 9.34 2.88
N SER A 135 3.93 8.71 2.17
CA SER A 135 4.04 8.45 0.73
C SER A 135 4.13 9.72 -0.12
N LYS A 136 3.64 10.87 0.39
CA LYS A 136 3.81 12.17 -0.27
C LYS A 136 5.25 12.67 -0.15
N CYS A 137 5.84 12.58 1.06
CA CYS A 137 7.22 12.98 1.33
C CYS A 137 8.24 12.12 0.58
N VAL A 138 8.02 10.81 0.49
CA VAL A 138 8.89 9.89 -0.27
C VAL A 138 8.87 10.22 -1.75
N ARG A 139 7.73 10.69 -2.29
CA ARG A 139 7.61 11.08 -3.71
C ARG A 139 8.16 12.48 -3.98
N SER A 140 8.03 13.44 -3.06
CA SER A 140 8.59 14.79 -3.21
C SER A 140 10.10 14.85 -2.98
N SER A 141 10.63 13.90 -2.19
CA SER A 141 12.05 13.79 -1.85
C SER A 141 12.98 13.73 -3.07
N CYS A 142 12.54 13.19 -4.20
CA CYS A 142 13.38 13.14 -5.42
C CYS A 142 13.47 14.49 -6.14
N CYS A 143 12.49 15.38 -5.92
CA CYS A 143 12.41 16.70 -6.57
C CYS A 143 13.05 17.80 -5.72
N PHE A 144 13.19 17.58 -4.41
CA PHE A 144 13.81 18.55 -3.49
C PHE A 144 15.25 18.93 -3.88
N PRO A 145 16.14 18.00 -4.28
CA PRO A 145 17.50 18.36 -4.67
C PRO A 145 17.57 19.17 -5.96
N GLU A 146 16.58 19.02 -6.86
CA GLU A 146 16.48 19.79 -8.11
C GLU A 146 16.08 21.25 -7.87
N LEU A 147 15.45 21.54 -6.72
CA LEU A 147 15.06 22.90 -6.31
C LEU A 147 16.23 23.70 -5.73
N SER A 148 17.40 23.08 -5.52
CA SER A 148 18.61 23.81 -5.14
C SER A 148 19.12 24.62 -6.34
N ILE A 149 18.68 25.87 -6.44
CA ILE A 149 19.18 26.83 -7.43
C ILE A 149 20.65 27.09 -7.08
N THR A 150 21.55 26.80 -8.02
CA THR A 150 22.99 27.13 -7.93
C THR A 150 23.21 28.62 -8.13
#